data_AF-A0AAE3F485-F1
#
_entry.id   AF-A0AAE3F485-F1
#
_cell.length_a   1.000
_cell.length_b   1.000
_cell.length_c   1.000
_cell.angle_alpha   90.00
_cell.angle_beta   90.00
_cell.angle_gamma   90.00
#
_symmetry.space_group_name_H-M   'P 1'
#
loop_
_entity.id
_entity.type
_entity.pdbx_description
1 polymer ?
#
loop_
_entity_poly.entity_id
_entity_poly.type
_entity_poly.pdbx_seq_one_letter_code
_entity_poly.pdbx_strand_id
1 'polypeptide(L)' 'MLKFAVSVIIGEIVNVCADESVLTDGKIDPKKLKPIAFDPVNNTYLAMGDNM' A
#
# COMPACT_ATOMS: atom_id res chain seq x y z
N MET A 1 -17.90 8.50 28.35
CA MET A 1 -17.19 7.35 27.74
C MET A 1 -17.43 7.41 26.23
N LEU A 2 -16.41 7.75 25.44
CA LEU A 2 -16.51 7.76 23.98
C LEU A 2 -16.26 6.33 23.48
N LYS A 3 -17.26 5.70 22.83
CA LYS A 3 -17.09 4.40 22.19
C LYS A 3 -16.49 4.61 20.81
N PHE A 4 -15.22 4.25 20.64
CA PHE A 4 -14.62 4.10 19.32
C PHE A 4 -15.09 2.77 18.73
N ALA A 5 -15.89 2.82 17.67
CA ALA A 5 -16.18 1.63 16.88
C ALA A 5 -15.01 1.39 15.92
N VAL A 6 -14.17 0.41 16.23
CA VAL A 6 -13.21 -0.12 15.26
C VAL A 6 -13.89 -1.31 14.60
N SER A 7 -14.08 -1.23 13.29
CA SER A 7 -14.58 -2.36 12.49
C SER A 7 -13.43 -2.92 11.67
N VAL A 8 -13.36 -4.25 11.58
CA VAL A 8 -12.39 -4.96 10.75
C VAL A 8 -13.15 -5.59 9.59
N ILE A 9 -12.71 -5.31 8.37
CA ILE A 9 -13.23 -5.94 7.16
C ILE A 9 -12.26 -7.04 6.76
N ILE A 10 -12.78 -8.25 6.55
CA ILE A 10 -12.02 -9.41 6.08
C ILE A 10 -12.54 -9.76 4.69
N GLY A 11 -11.64 -9.89 3.72
CA GLY A 11 -11.97 -10.25 2.34
C GLY A 11 -10.96 -11.23 1.75
N GLU A 12 -11.43 -12.08 0.83
CA GLU A 12 -10.60 -13.01 0.06
C GLU A 12 -10.00 -12.29 -1.17
N ILE A 13 -8.69 -12.43 -1.38
CA ILE A 13 -8.03 -11.92 -2.59
C ILE A 13 -8.22 -12.94 -3.70
N VAL A 14 -9.18 -12.68 -4.59
CA VAL A 14 -9.49 -13.56 -5.73
C VAL A 14 -8.66 -13.26 -6.98
N ASN A 15 -8.06 -12.07 -7.08
CA ASN A 15 -7.20 -11.66 -8.20
C ASN A 15 -6.29 -10.47 -7.83
N VAL A 16 -5.18 -10.31 -8.54
CA VAL A 16 -4.31 -9.12 -8.52
C VAL A 16 -3.97 -8.75 -9.96
N CYS A 17 -4.05 -7.47 -10.31
CA CYS A 17 -3.67 -6.94 -11.61
C CYS A 17 -2.72 -5.75 -11.41
N ALA A 18 -1.75 -5.59 -12.29
CA ALA A 18 -0.81 -4.48 -12.27
C ALA A 18 -0.43 -4.09 -13.69
N ASP A 19 -0.13 -2.81 -13.87
CA ASP A 19 0.42 -2.28 -15.11
C ASP A 19 1.80 -2.90 -15.38
N GLU A 20 2.09 -3.31 -16.61
CA GLU A 20 3.36 -3.96 -16.94
C GLU A 20 4.56 -3.05 -16.66
N SER A 21 4.37 -1.72 -16.66
CA SER A 21 5.43 -0.76 -16.37
C SER A 21 5.97 -0.85 -14.93
N VAL A 22 5.22 -1.41 -13.99
CA VAL A 22 5.67 -1.61 -12.60
C VAL A 22 6.29 -2.98 -12.36
N LEU A 23 6.49 -3.79 -13.40
CA LEU A 23 7.04 -5.14 -13.29
C LEU A 23 8.54 -5.21 -13.61
N THR A 24 9.24 -6.12 -12.92
CA THR A 24 10.57 -6.63 -13.24
C THR A 24 10.52 -8.15 -13.12
N ASP A 25 10.88 -8.89 -14.17
CA ASP A 25 10.81 -10.35 -14.25
C ASP A 25 9.42 -10.93 -13.88
N GLY A 26 8.36 -10.25 -14.33
CA GLY A 26 6.98 -10.65 -14.08
C GLY A 26 6.51 -10.45 -12.63
N LYS A 27 7.30 -9.79 -11.79
CA LYS A 27 6.96 -9.46 -10.40
C LYS A 27 6.90 -7.96 -10.22
N ILE A 28 6.09 -7.50 -9.25
CA ILE A 28 6.05 -6.09 -8.86
C ILE A 28 7.45 -5.67 -8.41
N ASP A 29 7.96 -4.60 -9.03
CA ASP A 29 9.17 -3.93 -8.62
C ASP A 29 8.78 -2.75 -7.71
N PRO A 30 9.09 -2.80 -6.40
CA PRO A 30 8.71 -1.74 -5.47
C PRO A 30 9.25 -0.36 -5.87
N LYS A 31 10.42 -0.31 -6.53
CA LYS A 31 11.04 0.96 -6.97
C LYS A 31 10.30 1.56 -8.16
N LYS A 32 9.74 0.73 -9.04
CA LYS A 32 8.90 1.19 -10.15
C LYS A 32 7.48 1.54 -9.66
N LEU A 33 6.92 0.74 -8.76
CA LEU A 33 5.59 0.95 -8.18
C LEU A 33 5.50 2.26 -7.37
N LYS A 34 6.59 2.66 -6.71
CA LYS A 34 6.66 3.87 -5.87
C LYS A 34 5.48 4.01 -4.90
N PRO A 35 5.23 3.01 -4.03
CA PRO A 35 4.16 3.08 -3.07
C PRO A 35 4.34 4.27 -2.11
N ILE A 36 3.22 4.75 -1.57
CA ILE A 36 3.17 5.79 -0.55
C ILE A 36 2.54 5.26 0.73
N ALA A 37 2.97 5.78 1.87
CA ALA A 37 2.37 5.52 3.16
C ALA A 37 1.70 6.80 3.69
N PHE A 38 0.49 6.67 4.23
CA PHE A 38 -0.14 7.77 4.95
C PHE A 38 0.41 7.82 6.38
N ASP A 39 0.89 8.99 6.78
CA ASP A 39 1.32 9.29 8.14
C ASP A 39 0.22 10.07 8.88
N PRO A 40 -0.55 9.42 9.76
CA PRO A 40 -1.64 10.07 10.48
C PRO A 40 -1.16 11.04 11.56
N VAL A 41 0.10 10.97 12.00
CA VAL A 41 0.65 11.87 13.03
C VAL A 41 0.88 13.26 12.44
N ASN A 42 1.46 13.31 11.24
CA ASN A 42 1.76 14.55 10.54
C ASN A 42 0.71 14.91 9.46
N ASN A 43 -0.32 14.07 9.29
CA ASN A 43 -1.38 14.22 8.31
C ASN A 43 -0.85 14.43 6.88
N THR A 44 0.14 13.62 6.49
CA THR A 44 0.85 13.73 5.21
C THR A 44 1.05 12.37 4.55
N TYR A 45 1.50 12.37 3.30
CA TYR A 45 1.90 11.17 2.57
C TYR A 45 3.41 11.13 2.40
N LEU A 46 3.99 9.97 2.66
CA LEU A 46 5.42 9.72 2.57
C LEU A 46 5.70 8.79 1.39
N ALA A 47 6.69 9.15 0.58
CA ALA A 47 7.25 8.24 -0.41
C ALA A 47 8.03 7.12 0.31
N MET A 48 7.89 5.89 -0.19
CA MET A 48 8.62 4.75 0.35
C MET A 48 10.09 4.80 -0.09
N GLY A 49 11.02 4.51 0.84
CA GLY A 49 12.47 4.58 0.61
C GLY A 49 13.03 3.41 -0.22
N ASP A 50 14.31 3.50 -0.58
CA ASP A 50 14.96 2.63 -1.58
C ASP A 50 15.27 1.20 -1.14
N ASN A 51 15.23 0.89 0.16
CA ASN A 51 15.56 -0.42 0.75
C ASN A 51 14.30 -1.24 1.06
N MET A 52 13.50 -1.46 0.02
CA MET A 52 12.41 -2.45 0.00
C MET A 52 12.96 -3.81 -0.45
#